data_AF-A0A920SDL7-F1
#
_entry.id   AF-A0A920SDL7-F1
#
_cell.length_a   1.000
_cell.length_b   1.000
_cell.length_c   1.000
_cell.angle_alpha   90.00
_cell.angle_beta   90.00
_cell.angle_gamma   90.00
#
_symmetry.space_group_name_H-M   'P 1'
#
loop_
_entity.id
_entity.type
_entity.pdbx_description
1 polymer ?
#
loop_
_entity_poly.entity_id
_entity_poly.type
_entity_poly.pdbx_seq_one_letter_code
_entity_poly.pdbx_strand_id
1 'polypeptide(L)'
;MVNEDFTRIAQELNATSQFADGNGYVGWVPEGAFPELDETLFGDEARGIQPIDPDTLSDAIFTNESYYLIKTLSAAEVRPLSRVMGTKLLEETVEKWQRQTLLAGTQAGTVKMNFNSRLYEWVTEQVFITAPRVERPTPIPDPSQILPPSGP
;
A
#
# COMPACT_ATOMS: atom_id res chain seq x y z
N MET A 1 -1.86 30.55 -22.75
CA MET A 1 -1.04 30.01 -21.65
C MET A 1 -0.20 28.92 -22.26
N VAL A 2 1.12 28.99 -22.15
CA VAL A 2 2.01 27.97 -22.69
C VAL A 2 1.99 26.82 -21.70
N ASN A 3 1.41 25.67 -22.07
CA ASN A 3 1.57 24.45 -21.30
C ASN A 3 3.06 24.13 -21.25
N GLU A 4 3.60 24.02 -20.04
CA GLU A 4 4.95 23.56 -19.81
C GLU A 4 5.06 22.08 -20.19
N ASP A 5 6.18 21.68 -20.80
CA ASP A 5 6.43 20.30 -21.18
C ASP A 5 6.59 19.44 -19.90
N PHE A 6 5.80 18.37 -19.80
CA PHE A 6 5.84 17.44 -18.66
C PHE A 6 7.25 16.91 -18.42
N THR A 7 8.03 16.68 -19.48
CA THR A 7 9.42 16.23 -19.36
C THR A 7 10.30 17.27 -18.65
N ARG A 8 10.04 18.57 -18.85
CA ARG A 8 10.76 19.63 -18.14
C ARG A 8 10.40 19.66 -16.66
N ILE A 9 9.11 19.53 -16.34
CA ILE A 9 8.64 19.46 -14.94
C ILE A 9 9.26 18.24 -14.23
N ALA A 10 9.30 17.10 -14.90
CA ALA A 10 9.90 15.90 -14.34
C ALA A 10 11.40 16.06 -14.09
N GLN A 11 12.15 16.72 -14.99
CA GLN A 11 13.56 17.00 -14.75
C GLN A 11 13.80 17.94 -13.56
N GLU A 12 12.90 18.90 -13.33
CA GLU A 12 13.07 19.92 -12.28
C GLU A 12 12.59 19.45 -10.90
N LEU A 13 11.50 18.67 -10.85
CA LEU A 13 10.79 18.36 -9.60
C LEU A 13 10.78 16.88 -9.22
N ASN A 14 11.15 15.96 -10.12
CA ASN A 14 11.11 14.54 -9.80
C ASN A 14 12.10 14.20 -8.69
N ALA A 15 11.62 13.46 -7.69
CA ALA A 15 12.50 12.88 -6.69
C ALA A 15 13.30 11.74 -7.32
N THR A 16 14.59 11.65 -6.97
CA THR A 16 15.44 10.54 -7.42
C THR A 16 14.82 9.21 -6.99
N SER A 17 14.53 8.35 -7.96
CA SER A 17 13.94 7.03 -7.76
C SER A 17 14.77 5.98 -8.48
N GLN A 18 14.94 4.80 -7.88
CA GLN A 18 15.58 3.67 -8.56
C GLN A 18 14.75 3.10 -9.72
N PHE A 19 13.48 3.52 -9.83
CA PHE A 19 12.53 3.07 -10.83
C PHE A 19 12.36 4.05 -12.00
N ALA A 20 12.91 5.26 -11.89
CA ALA A 20 12.79 6.30 -12.89
C ALA A 20 14.18 6.75 -13.38
N ASP A 21 14.28 7.13 -14.65
CA ASP A 21 15.44 7.84 -15.14
C ASP A 21 15.42 9.34 -14.73
N GLY A 22 16.46 10.09 -15.13
CA GLY A 22 16.59 11.52 -14.81
C GLY A 22 15.50 12.42 -15.40
N ASN A 23 14.65 11.89 -16.29
CA ASN A 23 13.52 12.60 -16.87
C ASN A 23 12.18 12.13 -16.28
N GLY A 24 12.20 11.30 -15.23
CA GLY A 24 11.01 10.73 -14.63
C GLY A 24 10.38 9.58 -15.43
N TYR A 25 11.07 9.05 -16.45
CA TYR A 25 10.56 7.93 -17.22
C TYR A 25 10.81 6.61 -16.50
N VAL A 26 9.73 5.86 -16.27
CA VAL A 26 9.73 4.61 -15.49
C VAL A 26 9.68 3.35 -16.35
N GLY A 27 9.46 3.48 -17.66
CA GLY A 27 9.24 2.35 -18.55
C GLY A 27 7.90 1.66 -18.32
N TRP A 28 7.84 0.37 -18.65
CA TRP A 28 6.64 -0.45 -18.44
C TRP A 28 6.50 -0.83 -16.97
N VAL A 29 5.36 -0.49 -16.39
CA VAL A 29 4.99 -0.82 -15.01
C VAL A 29 3.97 -1.96 -15.03
N PRO A 30 4.23 -3.09 -14.36
CA PRO A 30 3.24 -4.14 -14.20
C PRO A 30 2.25 -3.79 -13.08
N GLU A 31 1.03 -4.30 -13.21
CA GLU A 31 0.02 -4.23 -12.14
C GLU A 31 0.55 -4.88 -10.86
N GLY A 32 0.34 -4.23 -9.71
CA GLY A 32 0.79 -4.69 -8.41
C GLY A 32 2.19 -4.25 -8.01
N ALA A 33 2.99 -3.68 -8.92
CA ALA A 33 4.30 -3.14 -8.55
C ALA A 33 4.20 -1.83 -7.75
N PHE A 34 3.13 -1.07 -7.94
CA PHE A 34 2.83 0.13 -7.14
C PHE A 34 1.34 0.10 -6.77
N PRO A 35 0.96 -0.68 -5.73
CA PRO A 35 -0.44 -0.90 -5.39
C PRO A 35 -1.25 0.38 -5.19
N GLU A 36 -0.61 1.43 -4.68
CA GLU A 36 -1.22 2.75 -4.49
C GLU A 36 -1.51 3.52 -5.79
N LEU A 37 -0.90 3.12 -6.91
CA LEU A 37 -1.10 3.73 -8.22
C LEU A 37 -1.93 2.85 -9.17
N ASP A 38 -2.12 1.57 -8.84
CA ASP A 38 -2.77 0.59 -9.72
C ASP A 38 -4.18 1.03 -10.13
N GLU A 39 -4.98 1.58 -9.21
CA GLU A 39 -6.34 2.05 -9.49
C GLU A 39 -6.35 3.20 -10.53
N THR A 40 -5.32 4.04 -10.56
CA THR A 40 -5.18 5.11 -11.57
C THR A 40 -4.67 4.56 -12.90
N LEU A 41 -3.68 3.66 -12.86
CA LEU A 41 -3.00 3.14 -14.04
C LEU A 41 -3.83 2.10 -14.82
N PHE A 42 -4.52 1.22 -14.10
CA PHE A 42 -5.23 0.07 -14.65
C PHE A 42 -6.76 0.16 -14.45
N GLY A 43 -7.23 1.07 -13.60
CA GLY A 43 -8.64 1.19 -13.25
C GLY A 43 -9.08 0.15 -12.22
N ASP A 44 -10.34 0.21 -11.83
CA ASP A 44 -11.02 -0.77 -10.99
C ASP A 44 -12.48 -0.89 -11.46
N GLU A 45 -12.77 -1.95 -12.22
CA GLU A 45 -14.10 -2.19 -12.78
C GLU A 45 -15.16 -2.39 -11.68
N ALA A 46 -14.80 -3.01 -10.55
CA ALA A 46 -15.72 -3.23 -9.44
C ALA A 46 -16.12 -1.90 -8.75
N ARG A 47 -15.25 -0.89 -8.83
CA ARG A 47 -15.51 0.48 -8.35
C ARG A 47 -15.96 1.44 -9.45
N GLY A 48 -16.02 0.99 -10.70
CA GLY A 48 -16.38 1.82 -11.85
C GLY A 48 -15.30 2.86 -12.22
N ILE A 49 -14.05 2.62 -11.86
CA ILE A 49 -12.92 3.52 -12.09
C ILE A 49 -12.25 3.10 -13.39
N GLN A 50 -12.14 4.03 -14.34
CA GLN A 50 -11.46 3.79 -15.61
C GLN A 50 -9.97 4.08 -15.48
N PRO A 51 -9.11 3.31 -16.18
CA PRO A 51 -7.69 3.65 -16.28
C PRO A 51 -7.52 5.01 -16.95
N ILE A 52 -6.42 5.68 -16.62
CA ILE A 52 -6.03 6.90 -17.31
C ILE A 52 -5.77 6.64 -18.81
N ASP A 53 -6.28 7.52 -19.67
CA ASP A 53 -6.04 7.43 -21.10
C ASP A 53 -4.57 7.71 -21.45
N PRO A 54 -4.03 7.07 -22.50
CA PRO A 54 -2.71 7.39 -23.01
C PRO A 54 -2.58 8.87 -23.38
N ASP A 55 -1.36 9.39 -23.23
CA ASP A 55 -0.96 10.80 -23.42
C ASP A 55 -1.69 11.81 -22.52
N THR A 56 -2.44 11.32 -21.52
CA THR A 56 -3.14 12.15 -20.54
C THR A 56 -2.35 12.25 -19.25
N LEU A 57 -2.36 13.45 -18.65
CA LEU A 57 -1.79 13.72 -17.33
C LEU A 57 -2.83 13.39 -16.25
N SER A 58 -2.41 12.70 -15.20
CA SER A 58 -3.25 12.39 -14.05
C SER A 58 -3.53 13.65 -13.22
N ASP A 59 -4.62 13.61 -12.46
CA ASP A 59 -4.72 14.47 -11.28
C ASP A 59 -3.60 14.14 -10.29
N ALA A 60 -3.37 15.03 -9.32
CA ALA A 60 -2.39 14.80 -8.27
C ALA A 60 -2.81 13.63 -7.37
N ILE A 61 -1.97 12.60 -7.30
CA ILE A 61 -2.21 11.41 -6.49
C ILE A 61 -1.45 11.56 -5.17
N PHE A 62 -2.17 11.52 -4.06
CA PHE A 62 -1.59 11.65 -2.73
C PHE A 62 -1.49 10.28 -2.07
N THR A 63 -0.27 9.88 -1.73
CA THR A 63 0.00 8.68 -0.94
C THR A 63 0.49 9.09 0.45
N ASN A 64 0.59 8.13 1.37
CA ASN A 64 1.07 8.41 2.72
C ASN A 64 2.52 8.94 2.74
N GLU A 65 3.30 8.64 1.71
CA GLU A 65 4.74 8.92 1.66
C GLU A 65 5.09 9.99 0.63
N SER A 66 4.27 10.20 -0.40
CA SER A 66 4.63 11.03 -1.56
C SER A 66 3.41 11.56 -2.32
N TYR A 67 3.67 12.49 -3.23
CA TYR A 67 2.70 12.97 -4.20
C TYR A 67 3.19 12.60 -5.61
N TYR A 68 2.28 12.16 -6.47
CA TYR A 68 2.60 11.75 -7.84
C TYR A 68 1.78 12.54 -8.86
N LEU A 69 2.45 12.88 -9.95
CA LEU A 69 1.84 13.31 -11.21
C LEU A 69 2.31 12.32 -12.27
N ILE A 70 1.37 11.67 -12.95
CA ILE A 70 1.66 10.57 -13.86
C ILE A 70 1.18 10.95 -15.26
N LYS A 71 2.04 10.77 -16.26
CA LYS A 71 1.65 10.83 -17.66
C LYS A 71 1.85 9.47 -18.31
N THR A 72 0.75 8.82 -18.70
CA THR A 72 0.80 7.51 -19.35
C THR A 72 1.15 7.68 -20.82
N LEU A 73 2.14 6.94 -21.34
CA LEU A 73 2.58 7.07 -22.73
C LEU A 73 1.87 6.09 -23.68
N SER A 74 1.32 5.00 -23.15
CA SER A 74 0.70 3.93 -23.93
C SER A 74 -0.33 3.20 -23.09
N ALA A 75 -1.34 2.62 -23.74
CA ALA A 75 -2.34 1.82 -23.04
C ALA A 75 -1.72 0.56 -22.42
N ALA A 76 -2.39 0.00 -21.42
CA ALA A 76 -1.98 -1.23 -20.78
C ALA A 76 -1.93 -2.39 -21.79
N GLU A 77 -0.82 -3.12 -21.81
CA GLU A 77 -0.64 -4.29 -22.66
C GLU A 77 0.31 -5.31 -22.00
N VAL A 78 0.19 -6.57 -22.41
CA VAL A 78 1.02 -7.66 -21.89
C VAL A 78 2.44 -7.53 -22.44
N ARG A 79 3.42 -7.37 -21.55
CA ARG A 79 4.83 -7.21 -21.89
C ARG A 79 5.73 -8.10 -21.04
N PRO A 80 6.93 -8.46 -21.54
CA PRO A 80 7.96 -9.08 -20.71
C PRO A 80 8.33 -8.18 -19.54
N LEU A 81 8.41 -8.79 -18.36
CA LEU A 81 8.75 -8.09 -17.13
C LEU A 81 10.23 -7.72 -17.10
N SER A 82 10.54 -6.44 -16.88
CA SER A 82 11.92 -6.01 -16.68
C SER A 82 12.44 -6.54 -15.33
N ARG A 83 13.76 -6.72 -15.19
CA ARG A 83 14.34 -7.22 -13.94
C ARG A 83 14.01 -6.32 -12.75
N VAL A 84 14.08 -5.00 -12.94
CA VAL A 84 13.83 -4.00 -11.89
C VAL A 84 12.37 -4.07 -11.43
N MET A 85 11.42 -4.04 -12.37
CA MET A 85 10.00 -4.13 -12.03
C MET A 85 9.61 -5.51 -11.51
N GLY A 86 10.29 -6.56 -11.95
CA GLY A 86 10.08 -7.92 -11.44
C GLY A 86 10.49 -8.08 -9.99
N THR A 87 11.61 -7.48 -9.57
CA THR A 87 11.98 -7.46 -8.15
C THR A 87 10.95 -6.69 -7.33
N LYS A 88 10.54 -5.49 -7.79
CA LYS A 88 9.54 -4.67 -7.07
C LYS A 88 8.20 -5.39 -6.93
N LEU A 89 7.69 -5.96 -8.02
CA LEU A 89 6.45 -6.74 -7.99
C LEU A 89 6.55 -7.95 -7.05
N LEU A 90 7.71 -8.63 -7.03
CA LEU A 90 7.95 -9.76 -6.12
C LEU A 90 7.92 -9.31 -4.66
N GLU A 91 8.58 -8.20 -4.31
CA GLU A 91 8.57 -7.63 -2.97
C GLU A 91 7.13 -7.33 -2.52
N GLU A 92 6.37 -6.59 -3.32
CA GLU A 92 4.97 -6.26 -3.03
C GLU A 92 4.09 -7.51 -2.89
N THR A 93 4.29 -8.51 -3.75
CA THR A 93 3.53 -9.76 -3.70
C THR A 93 3.83 -10.54 -2.42
N VAL A 94 5.10 -10.65 -2.03
CA VAL A 94 5.52 -11.35 -0.80
C VAL A 94 4.99 -10.63 0.43
N GLU A 95 5.08 -9.30 0.48
CA GLU A 95 4.55 -8.53 1.60
C GLU A 95 3.03 -8.67 1.72
N LYS A 96 2.30 -8.58 0.60
CA LYS A 96 0.86 -8.81 0.56
C LYS A 96 0.50 -10.20 1.06
N TRP A 97 1.21 -11.23 0.57
CA TRP A 97 1.04 -12.60 1.02
C TRP A 97 1.29 -12.76 2.52
N GLN A 98 2.36 -12.16 3.05
CA GLN A 98 2.68 -12.22 4.48
C GLN A 98 1.58 -11.58 5.32
N ARG A 99 1.09 -10.39 4.93
CA ARG A 99 -0.03 -9.71 5.61
C ARG A 99 -1.29 -10.56 5.61
N GLN A 100 -1.66 -11.13 4.46
CA GLN A 100 -2.84 -11.98 4.32
C GLN A 100 -2.72 -13.27 5.13
N THR A 101 -1.55 -13.90 5.11
CA THR A 101 -1.28 -15.14 5.86
C THR A 101 -1.34 -14.90 7.35
N LEU A 102 -0.79 -13.78 7.84
CA LEU A 102 -0.88 -13.38 9.24
C LEU A 102 -2.34 -13.20 9.66
N LEU A 103 -3.13 -12.43 8.90
CA LEU A 103 -4.55 -12.21 9.18
C LEU A 103 -5.34 -13.53 9.22
N ALA A 104 -5.18 -14.36 8.19
CA ALA A 104 -5.86 -15.66 8.11
C ALA A 104 -5.45 -16.58 9.27
N GLY A 105 -4.16 -16.62 9.61
CA GLY A 105 -3.64 -17.42 10.71
C GLY A 105 -4.12 -16.94 12.08
N THR A 106 -4.25 -15.63 12.28
CA THR A 106 -4.84 -15.06 13.49
C THR A 106 -6.32 -15.40 13.60
N GLN A 107 -7.08 -15.27 12.53
CA GLN A 107 -8.52 -15.63 12.50
C GLN A 107 -8.75 -17.13 12.71
N ALA A 108 -7.89 -17.99 12.17
CA ALA A 108 -7.94 -19.44 12.37
C ALA A 108 -7.38 -19.90 13.72
N GLY A 109 -6.79 -19.01 14.52
CA GLY A 109 -6.14 -19.33 15.80
C GLY A 109 -4.83 -20.10 15.68
N THR A 110 -4.29 -20.29 14.47
CA THR A 110 -3.01 -20.97 14.21
C THR A 110 -1.79 -20.07 14.44
N VAL A 111 -1.98 -18.75 14.39
CA VAL A 111 -0.97 -17.75 14.72
C VAL A 111 -1.40 -16.99 15.97
N LYS A 112 -0.54 -16.95 16.98
CA LYS A 112 -0.72 -16.14 18.19
C LYS A 112 0.43 -15.13 18.31
N MET A 113 0.10 -13.85 18.48
CA MET A 113 1.08 -12.85 18.87
C MET A 113 1.57 -13.15 20.29
N ASN A 114 2.88 -13.21 20.47
CA ASN A 114 3.51 -13.42 21.77
C ASN A 114 4.39 -12.21 22.12
N PHE A 115 3.93 -11.38 23.05
CA PHE A 115 4.64 -10.19 23.51
C PHE A 115 5.61 -10.56 24.65
N ASN A 116 6.67 -11.30 24.32
CA ASN A 116 7.66 -11.81 25.28
C ASN A 116 8.99 -11.03 25.29
N SER A 117 9.03 -9.85 24.66
CA SER A 117 10.23 -9.02 24.64
C SER A 117 10.31 -8.17 25.91
N ARG A 118 11.50 -8.15 26.54
CA ARG A 118 11.82 -7.29 27.69
C ARG A 118 11.56 -5.80 27.42
N LEU A 119 11.54 -5.38 26.16
CA LEU A 119 11.21 -4.00 25.75
C LEU A 119 9.72 -3.67 25.92
N TYR A 120 8.84 -4.67 25.84
CA TYR A 120 7.40 -4.50 26.02
C TYR A 120 6.94 -4.75 27.45
N GLU A 121 7.78 -5.39 28.29
CA GLU A 121 7.50 -5.69 29.70
C GLU A 121 7.03 -4.44 30.46
N TRP A 122 7.75 -3.33 30.28
CA TRP A 122 7.37 -2.03 30.86
C TRP A 122 6.03 -1.48 30.31
N VAL A 123 5.77 -1.60 29.00
CA VAL A 123 4.51 -1.10 28.41
C VAL A 123 3.32 -1.90 28.95
N THR A 124 3.46 -3.23 29.05
CA THR A 124 2.44 -4.08 29.68
C THR A 124 2.21 -3.69 31.13
N GLU A 125 3.26 -3.46 31.93
CA GLU A 125 3.13 -3.00 33.31
C GLU A 125 2.40 -1.66 33.41
N GLN A 126 2.72 -0.68 32.57
CA GLN A 126 2.04 0.62 32.58
C GLN A 126 0.57 0.52 32.19
N VAL A 127 0.23 -0.30 31.20
CA VAL A 127 -1.19 -0.55 30.85
C VAL A 127 -1.92 -1.21 32.02
N PHE A 128 -1.31 -2.16 32.73
CA PHE A 128 -1.89 -2.76 33.92
C PHE A 128 -2.04 -1.78 35.09
N ILE A 129 -1.09 -0.86 35.28
CA ILE A 129 -1.08 0.13 36.37
C ILE A 129 -2.08 1.26 36.11
N THR A 130 -2.17 1.72 34.87
CA THR A 130 -2.97 2.89 34.46
C THR A 130 -4.36 2.53 33.94
N ALA A 131 -4.64 1.25 33.67
CA ALA A 131 -6.00 0.79 33.40
C ALA A 131 -6.91 1.17 34.58
N PRO A 132 -8.06 1.82 34.34
CA PRO A 132 -9.00 2.14 35.39
C PRO A 132 -9.37 0.85 36.13
N ARG A 133 -9.19 0.84 37.46
CA ARG A 133 -9.59 -0.30 38.30
C ARG A 133 -11.11 -0.39 38.30
N VAL A 134 -11.66 -1.13 37.35
CA VAL A 134 -13.07 -1.49 37.34
C VAL A 134 -13.26 -2.50 38.47
N GLU A 135 -14.12 -2.20 39.44
CA GLU A 135 -14.43 -3.11 40.57
C GLU A 135 -15.12 -4.42 40.13
N ARG A 136 -15.46 -4.54 38.86
CA ARG A 136 -15.96 -5.77 38.24
C ARG A 136 -14.83 -6.42 37.48
N PRO A 137 -14.65 -7.76 37.58
CA PRO A 137 -13.68 -8.45 36.75
C PRO A 137 -13.97 -8.10 35.30
N THR A 138 -12.98 -7.49 34.63
CA THR A 138 -13.05 -7.22 33.21
C THR A 138 -13.34 -8.55 32.53
N PRO A 139 -14.46 -8.70 31.81
CA PRO A 139 -14.68 -9.90 31.00
C PRO A 139 -13.47 -10.06 30.11
N ILE A 140 -12.93 -11.28 30.04
CA ILE A 140 -11.86 -11.61 29.09
C ILE A 140 -12.36 -11.13 27.73
N PRO A 141 -11.66 -10.18 27.07
CA PRO A 141 -12.14 -9.66 25.80
C PRO A 141 -12.24 -10.82 24.83
N ASP A 142 -13.47 -11.10 24.40
CA ASP A 142 -13.74 -12.12 23.42
C ASP A 142 -13.14 -11.63 22.09
N PRO A 143 -12.17 -12.36 21.51
CA PRO A 143 -11.52 -11.93 20.27
C PRO A 143 -12.50 -11.75 19.10
N SER A 144 -13.73 -12.27 19.20
CA SER A 144 -14.81 -12.02 18.24
C SER A 144 -15.35 -10.57 18.25
N GLN A 145 -15.09 -9.80 19.31
CA GLN A 145 -15.56 -8.41 19.45
C GLN A 145 -14.64 -7.36 18.79
N ILE A 146 -13.47 -7.77 18.28
CA ILE A 146 -12.52 -6.90 17.56
C ILE A 146 -12.75 -6.95 16.04
N LEU A 147 -13.60 -7.86 15.56
CA LEU A 147 -13.98 -7.94 14.15
C LEU A 147 -15.10 -6.91 13.85
N PRO A 148 -15.03 -6.19 12.71
CA PRO A 148 -16.15 -5.35 12.28
C PRO A 148 -17.41 -6.22 12.05
N PRO A 149 -18.62 -5.66 12.25
CA PRO A 149 -19.84 -6.44 12.16
C PRO A 149 -19.95 -7.07 10.77
N SER A 150 -20.07 -8.39 10.74
CA SER A 150 -20.47 -9.13 9.55
C SER A 150 -21.95 -8.80 9.31
N GLY A 151 -22.21 -7.87 8.39
CA GLY A 151 -23.54 -7.56 7.90
C GLY A 151 -24.07 -8.62 6.91
N PRO A 152 -25.40 -8.68 6.73
CA PRO A 152 -26.13 -9.78 6.09
C PRO A 152 -25.93 -9.94 4.59
#